data_AF-A0A1E5SK39-F1
#
_entry.id   AF-A0A1E5SK39-F1
#
_cell.length_a   1.000
_cell.length_b   1.000
_cell.length_c   1.000
_cell.angle_alpha   90.00
_cell.angle_beta   90.00
_cell.angle_gamma   90.00
#
_symmetry.space_group_name_H-M   'P 1'
#
loop_
_entity.id
_entity.type
_entity.pdbx_description
1 polymer ?
#
loop_
_entity_poly.entity_id
_entity_poly.type
_entity_poly.pdbx_seq_one_letter_code
_entity_poly.pdbx_strand_id
1 'polypeptide(L)'
;MGFFDNVVGKLFGKQNGKSAFIHEVLSRSEREISAYEAWKNTPECSTIIADIERGYYLKKQGIASSMEVHLLESQYSNGFAITFNQEFTPENFQHVFDYFKEKGLDQGYKLAQADRRILDKDTYEETIEKWYLKPNGVDDSTGIADQKYGNILIEKVAIDRKENYMKLMANIYQDRQYTEAKPFTELIELLFKPEK
;
A
#
# COMPACT_ATOMS: atom_id res chain seq x y z
N MET A 1 -0.10 -2.88 -27.68
CA MET A 1 -0.64 -1.91 -26.71
C MET A 1 -1.53 -2.68 -25.76
N GLY A 2 -1.12 -2.77 -24.50
CA GLY A 2 -1.78 -3.64 -23.54
C GLY A 2 -3.11 -3.06 -23.08
N PHE A 3 -4.05 -3.93 -22.72
CA PHE A 3 -5.29 -3.55 -22.03
C PHE A 3 -4.99 -2.65 -20.80
N PHE A 4 -3.88 -2.91 -20.12
CA PHE A 4 -3.40 -2.14 -18.97
C PHE A 4 -3.03 -0.69 -19.29
N ASP A 5 -2.38 -0.42 -20.44
CA ASP A 5 -2.01 0.96 -20.85
C ASP A 5 -3.25 1.84 -21.05
N ASN A 6 -4.34 1.24 -21.56
CA ASN A 6 -5.62 1.92 -21.74
C ASN A 6 -6.38 2.13 -20.43
N VAL A 7 -6.15 1.29 -19.42
CA VAL A 7 -6.78 1.39 -18.09
C VAL A 7 -6.08 2.46 -17.25
N VAL A 8 -4.75 2.56 -17.30
CA VAL A 8 -3.97 3.60 -16.62
C VAL A 8 -4.36 4.99 -17.12
N GLY A 9 -4.49 5.19 -18.43
CA GLY A 9 -4.91 6.49 -18.98
C GLY A 9 -6.32 6.95 -18.55
N LYS A 10 -7.24 5.99 -18.30
CA LYS A 10 -8.61 6.28 -17.87
C LYS A 10 -8.73 6.50 -16.36
N LEU A 11 -7.95 5.79 -15.55
CA LEU A 11 -7.97 5.91 -14.08
C LEU A 11 -7.21 7.15 -13.57
N PHE A 12 -6.17 7.61 -14.28
CA PHE A 12 -5.31 8.72 -13.84
C PHE A 12 -5.50 10.03 -14.63
N GLY A 13 -6.49 10.12 -15.52
CA GLY A 13 -6.82 11.34 -16.24
C GLY A 13 -7.49 12.39 -15.34
N LYS A 14 -7.18 13.68 -15.54
CA LYS A 14 -7.83 14.80 -14.83
C LYS A 14 -9.34 14.81 -15.10
N GLN A 15 -10.14 14.44 -14.11
CA GLN A 15 -11.59 14.63 -14.12
C GLN A 15 -11.99 15.86 -13.30
N ASN A 16 -12.76 16.75 -13.93
CA ASN A 16 -13.46 17.86 -13.29
C ASN A 16 -14.93 17.46 -13.14
N GLY A 17 -15.47 17.45 -11.92
CA GLY A 17 -16.90 17.23 -11.69
C GLY A 17 -17.23 17.11 -10.21
N LYS A 18 -18.20 17.88 -9.73
CA LYS A 18 -18.66 17.94 -8.33
C LYS A 18 -19.29 16.61 -7.92
N SER A 19 -18.51 15.70 -7.35
CA SER A 19 -18.99 14.41 -6.86
C SER A 19 -19.45 14.50 -5.39
N ALA A 20 -20.42 13.66 -5.01
CA ALA A 20 -20.65 13.37 -3.61
C ALA A 20 -19.36 12.73 -3.08
N PHE A 21 -18.69 13.47 -2.21
CA PHE A 21 -17.41 13.09 -1.61
C PHE A 21 -17.68 12.73 -0.16
N ILE A 22 -17.72 11.43 0.13
CA ILE A 22 -17.69 10.98 1.52
C ILE A 22 -16.22 10.89 1.92
N HIS A 23 -15.89 11.50 3.06
CA HIS A 23 -14.57 11.41 3.66
C HIS A 23 -14.74 11.15 5.15
N GLU A 24 -14.19 10.03 5.60
CA GLU A 24 -14.26 9.62 6.99
C GLU A 24 -12.91 9.11 7.46
N VAL A 25 -12.72 9.13 8.78
CA VAL A 25 -11.56 8.51 9.40
C VAL A 25 -11.71 7.00 9.26
N LEU A 26 -10.71 6.36 8.67
CA LEU A 26 -10.69 4.91 8.57
C LEU A 26 -10.42 4.32 9.95
N SER A 27 -11.36 3.53 10.45
CA SER A 27 -11.23 2.77 11.69
C SER A 27 -11.73 1.36 11.49
N ARG A 28 -10.99 0.37 12.00
CA ARG A 28 -11.44 -1.02 12.05
C ARG A 28 -12.33 -1.24 13.27
N SER A 29 -13.39 -2.02 13.10
CA SER A 29 -14.22 -2.52 14.19
C SER A 29 -13.46 -3.55 15.03
N GLU A 30 -13.91 -3.80 16.27
CA GLU A 30 -13.32 -4.83 17.15
C GLU A 30 -13.32 -6.22 16.50
N ARG A 31 -14.36 -6.53 15.72
CA ARG A 31 -14.47 -7.77 14.96
C ARG A 31 -13.38 -7.86 13.89
N GLU A 32 -13.16 -6.80 13.12
CA GLU A 32 -12.12 -6.78 12.08
C GLU A 32 -10.72 -6.87 12.68
N ILE A 33 -10.47 -6.17 13.79
CA ILE A 33 -9.21 -6.25 14.52
C ILE A 33 -8.98 -7.69 14.98
N SER A 34 -9.97 -8.31 15.60
CA SER A 34 -9.86 -9.69 16.11
C SER A 34 -9.68 -10.71 14.98
N ALA A 35 -10.37 -10.53 13.84
CA ALA A 35 -10.21 -11.39 12.67
C ALA A 35 -8.80 -11.28 12.08
N TYR A 36 -8.27 -10.06 11.95
CA TYR A 36 -6.91 -9.82 11.49
C TYR A 36 -5.84 -10.42 12.43
N GLU A 37 -5.97 -10.23 13.74
CA GLU A 37 -5.07 -10.83 14.73
C GLU A 37 -5.09 -12.36 14.68
N ALA A 38 -6.27 -12.97 14.49
CA ALA A 38 -6.38 -14.40 14.28
C ALA A 38 -5.72 -14.83 12.96
N TRP A 39 -5.99 -14.12 11.86
CA TRP A 39 -5.45 -14.42 10.52
C TRP A 39 -3.93 -14.37 10.48
N LYS A 40 -3.28 -13.39 11.14
CA LYS A 40 -1.81 -13.27 11.20
C LYS A 40 -1.10 -14.54 11.64
N ASN A 41 -1.74 -15.31 12.51
CA ASN A 41 -1.21 -16.54 13.09
C ASN A 41 -1.56 -17.81 12.29
N THR A 42 -2.14 -17.67 11.10
CA THR A 42 -2.54 -18.81 10.25
C THR A 42 -1.49 -19.13 9.18
N PRO A 43 -1.46 -20.39 8.68
CA PRO A 43 -0.67 -20.73 7.51
C PRO A 43 -1.06 -19.95 6.24
N GLU A 44 -2.31 -19.49 6.15
CA GLU A 44 -2.80 -18.69 5.03
C GLU A 44 -2.05 -17.35 4.95
N CYS A 45 -1.90 -16.65 6.08
CA CYS A 45 -1.10 -15.41 6.17
C CYS A 45 0.30 -15.63 5.61
N SER A 46 1.05 -16.60 6.14
CA SER A 46 2.40 -16.91 5.68
C SER A 46 2.47 -17.24 4.19
N THR A 47 1.47 -17.95 3.67
CA THR A 47 1.40 -18.34 2.25
C THR A 47 1.16 -17.13 1.37
N ILE A 48 0.13 -16.32 1.66
CA ILE A 48 -0.22 -15.14 0.86
C ILE A 48 0.92 -14.12 0.86
N ILE A 49 1.52 -13.83 2.02
CA ILE A 49 2.62 -12.87 2.10
C ILE A 49 3.85 -13.36 1.31
N ALA A 50 4.18 -14.65 1.39
CA ALA A 50 5.27 -15.24 0.60
C ALA A 50 4.94 -15.28 -0.91
N ASP A 51 3.69 -15.48 -1.29
CA ASP A 51 3.25 -15.44 -2.69
C ASP A 51 3.33 -14.03 -3.28
N ILE A 52 2.99 -13.00 -2.50
CA ILE A 52 3.17 -11.58 -2.86
C ILE A 52 4.66 -11.26 -3.02
N GLU A 53 5.50 -11.65 -2.07
CA GLU A 53 6.95 -11.46 -2.16
C GLU A 53 7.51 -12.11 -3.43
N ARG A 54 7.16 -13.37 -3.68
CA ARG A 54 7.56 -14.09 -4.89
C ARG A 54 7.07 -13.39 -6.15
N GLY A 55 5.81 -12.95 -6.17
CA GLY A 55 5.22 -12.18 -7.27
C GLY A 55 6.01 -10.91 -7.58
N TYR A 56 6.43 -10.17 -6.55
CA TYR A 56 7.26 -8.98 -6.70
C TYR A 56 8.62 -9.30 -7.36
N TYR A 57 9.33 -10.32 -6.89
CA TYR A 57 10.63 -10.68 -7.47
C TYR A 57 10.52 -11.29 -8.87
N LEU A 58 9.49 -12.08 -9.15
CA LEU A 58 9.19 -12.59 -10.49
C LEU A 58 8.90 -11.44 -11.46
N LYS A 59 8.12 -10.44 -11.03
CA LYS A 59 7.84 -9.24 -11.83
C LYS A 59 9.11 -8.46 -12.16
N LYS A 60 10.04 -8.32 -11.21
CA LYS A 60 11.37 -7.71 -11.46
C LYS A 60 12.17 -8.44 -12.54
N GLN A 61 11.96 -9.74 -12.69
CA GLN A 61 12.60 -10.58 -13.72
C GLN A 61 11.78 -10.63 -15.02
N GLY A 62 10.64 -9.94 -15.11
CA GLY A 62 9.75 -10.00 -16.26
C GLY A 62 8.96 -11.31 -16.38
N ILE A 63 8.87 -12.09 -15.30
CA ILE A 63 8.18 -13.38 -15.26
C ILE A 63 6.76 -13.18 -14.73
N ALA A 64 5.78 -13.81 -15.38
CA ALA A 64 4.39 -13.79 -14.93
C ALA A 64 4.19 -14.68 -13.69
N SER A 65 3.30 -14.24 -12.80
CA SER A 65 2.89 -14.96 -11.58
C SER A 65 1.36 -14.92 -11.49
N SER A 66 0.75 -15.91 -10.83
CA SER A 66 -0.68 -15.84 -10.47
C SER A 66 -0.95 -14.67 -9.53
N MET A 67 0.03 -14.33 -8.69
CA MET A 67 0.03 -13.11 -7.89
C MET A 67 0.40 -11.91 -8.77
N GLU A 68 -0.60 -11.15 -9.21
CA GLU A 68 -0.43 -10.04 -10.16
C GLU A 68 0.13 -8.78 -9.48
N VAL A 69 1.46 -8.72 -9.40
CA VAL A 69 2.21 -7.57 -8.87
C VAL A 69 2.66 -6.63 -10.00
N HIS A 70 2.56 -5.33 -9.75
CA HIS A 70 3.02 -4.25 -10.63
C HIS A 70 4.06 -3.41 -9.91
N LEU A 71 5.20 -3.15 -10.56
CA LEU A 71 6.25 -2.28 -10.02
C LEU A 71 5.93 -0.83 -10.34
N LEU A 72 6.06 0.04 -9.34
CA LEU A 72 5.82 1.47 -9.44
C LEU A 72 7.11 2.19 -9.06
N GLU A 73 7.97 2.47 -10.04
CA GLU A 73 9.32 2.98 -9.79
C GLU A 73 9.52 4.36 -10.44
N SER A 74 10.10 5.28 -9.67
CA SER A 74 10.49 6.61 -10.12
C SER A 74 11.63 7.15 -9.25
N GLN A 75 12.18 8.29 -9.63
CA GLN A 75 13.31 8.88 -8.88
C GLN A 75 12.97 9.18 -7.40
N TYR A 76 11.71 9.50 -7.08
CA TYR A 76 11.32 9.97 -5.74
C TYR A 76 10.22 9.14 -5.07
N SER A 77 9.69 8.16 -5.79
CA SER A 77 8.55 7.38 -5.35
C SER A 77 8.70 5.97 -5.90
N ASN A 78 8.85 5.00 -5.00
CA ASN A 78 9.03 3.60 -5.34
C ASN A 78 8.03 2.75 -4.56
N GLY A 79 7.52 1.70 -5.19
CA GLY A 79 6.41 0.95 -4.66
C GLY A 79 6.02 -0.23 -5.52
N PHE A 80 4.93 -0.86 -5.11
CA PHE A 80 4.28 -1.90 -5.89
C PHE A 80 2.76 -1.84 -5.70
N ALA A 81 2.03 -2.39 -6.65
CA ALA A 81 0.60 -2.65 -6.55
C ALA A 81 0.32 -4.14 -6.69
N ILE A 82 -0.74 -4.61 -6.01
CA ILE A 82 -1.25 -5.97 -6.11
C ILE A 82 -2.68 -5.89 -6.62
N THR A 83 -2.97 -6.62 -7.69
CA THR A 83 -4.32 -6.71 -8.24
C THR A 83 -5.14 -7.71 -7.43
N PHE A 84 -6.38 -7.35 -7.11
CA PHE A 84 -7.35 -8.27 -6.55
C PHE A 84 -7.80 -9.25 -7.64
N ASN A 85 -7.49 -10.53 -7.44
CA ASN A 85 -7.80 -11.60 -8.37
C ASN A 85 -8.24 -12.86 -7.59
N GLN A 86 -8.28 -14.01 -8.26
CA GLN A 86 -8.74 -15.27 -7.68
C GLN A 86 -7.88 -15.80 -6.50
N GLU A 87 -6.67 -15.26 -6.30
CA GLU A 87 -5.82 -15.62 -5.15
C GLU A 87 -6.30 -14.96 -3.85
N PHE A 88 -7.23 -14.00 -3.95
CA PHE A 88 -7.73 -13.24 -2.81
C PHE A 88 -9.23 -13.46 -2.58
N THR A 89 -9.58 -13.44 -1.30
CA THR A 89 -10.92 -13.13 -0.83
C THR A 89 -10.96 -11.67 -0.37
N PRO A 90 -12.13 -11.01 -0.32
CA PRO A 90 -12.20 -9.65 0.22
C PRO A 90 -11.63 -9.52 1.64
N GLU A 91 -11.80 -10.57 2.46
CA GLU A 91 -11.31 -10.64 3.84
C GLU A 91 -9.79 -10.71 3.91
N ASN A 92 -9.15 -11.67 3.23
CA ASN A 92 -7.70 -11.77 3.27
C ASN A 92 -7.01 -10.60 2.54
N PHE A 93 -7.65 -9.99 1.54
CA PHE A 93 -7.15 -8.78 0.91
C PHE A 93 -7.16 -7.59 1.88
N GLN A 94 -8.21 -7.44 2.69
CA GLN A 94 -8.21 -6.46 3.77
C GLN A 94 -7.12 -6.75 4.81
N HIS A 95 -6.91 -8.02 5.16
CA HIS A 95 -5.86 -8.39 6.10
C HIS A 95 -4.45 -8.07 5.58
N VAL A 96 -4.15 -8.32 4.29
CA VAL A 96 -2.88 -7.92 3.66
C VAL A 96 -2.69 -6.40 3.72
N PHE A 97 -3.76 -5.63 3.48
CA PHE A 97 -3.72 -4.18 3.58
C PHE A 97 -3.37 -3.69 4.99
N ASP A 98 -3.96 -4.31 6.02
CA ASP A 98 -3.68 -3.99 7.42
C ASP A 98 -2.31 -4.54 7.88
N TYR A 99 -1.85 -5.66 7.31
CA TYR A 99 -0.52 -6.26 7.53
C TYR A 99 0.60 -5.31 7.12
N PHE A 100 0.54 -4.74 5.91
CA PHE A 100 1.56 -3.80 5.47
C PHE A 100 1.61 -2.52 6.33
N LYS A 101 0.46 -2.08 6.85
CA LYS A 101 0.42 -0.99 7.82
C LYS A 101 1.16 -1.38 9.10
N GLU A 102 0.87 -2.54 9.66
CA GLU A 102 1.56 -3.05 10.87
C GLU A 102 3.07 -3.17 10.64
N LYS A 103 3.50 -3.78 9.54
CA LYS A 103 4.94 -3.87 9.20
C LYS A 103 5.60 -2.51 9.09
N GLY A 104 4.93 -1.52 8.51
CA GLY A 104 5.42 -0.14 8.49
C GLY A 104 5.61 0.41 9.91
N LEU A 105 4.64 0.22 10.80
CA LEU A 105 4.73 0.66 12.20
C LEU A 105 5.90 -0.02 12.94
N ASP A 106 6.09 -1.33 12.75
CA ASP A 106 7.20 -2.09 13.34
C ASP A 106 8.57 -1.57 12.92
N GLN A 107 8.68 -0.98 11.72
CA GLN A 107 9.90 -0.33 11.24
C GLN A 107 10.11 1.08 11.81
N GLY A 108 9.40 1.44 12.88
CA GLY A 108 9.51 2.72 13.58
C GLY A 108 8.91 3.86 12.74
N TYR A 109 7.75 3.62 12.14
CA TYR A 109 6.89 4.66 11.60
C TYR A 109 5.75 4.93 12.57
N LYS A 110 5.10 6.07 12.41
CA LYS A 110 3.82 6.41 13.04
C LYS A 110 2.73 6.57 12.00
N LEU A 111 1.52 6.18 12.38
CA LEU A 111 0.32 6.47 11.61
C LEU A 111 0.04 7.98 11.65
N ALA A 112 0.19 8.64 10.52
CA ALA A 112 -0.06 10.07 10.36
C ALA A 112 -1.48 10.37 9.88
N GLN A 113 -2.05 9.50 9.05
CA GLN A 113 -3.42 9.61 8.59
C GLN A 113 -4.02 8.24 8.26
N ALA A 114 -5.29 8.09 8.62
CA ALA A 114 -6.16 6.97 8.29
C ALA A 114 -7.45 7.53 7.71
N ASP A 115 -7.69 7.34 6.42
CA ASP A 115 -8.88 7.88 5.77
C ASP A 115 -9.53 6.92 4.79
N ARG A 116 -10.85 7.00 4.71
CA ARG A 116 -11.67 6.35 3.70
C ARG A 116 -12.41 7.40 2.91
N ARG A 117 -12.36 7.28 1.59
CA ARG A 117 -13.02 8.18 0.64
C ARG A 117 -13.92 7.39 -0.27
N ILE A 118 -15.11 7.92 -0.54
CA ILE A 118 -15.98 7.41 -1.60
C ILE A 118 -16.18 8.55 -2.59
N LEU A 119 -15.79 8.28 -3.84
CA LEU A 119 -15.86 9.20 -4.95
C LEU A 119 -16.92 8.70 -5.92
N ASP A 120 -18.00 9.45 -6.08
CA ASP A 120 -18.96 9.22 -7.15
C ASP A 120 -18.42 9.82 -8.47
N LYS A 121 -17.84 9.00 -9.34
CA LYS A 121 -17.38 9.44 -10.67
C LYS A 121 -18.53 9.32 -11.66
N ASP A 122 -18.42 10.03 -12.79
CA ASP A 122 -19.47 10.03 -13.84
C ASP A 122 -19.92 8.63 -14.29
N THR A 123 -19.05 7.63 -14.18
CA THR A 123 -19.30 6.27 -14.70
C THR A 123 -19.16 5.15 -13.65
N TYR A 124 -18.61 5.43 -12.46
CA TYR A 124 -18.37 4.40 -11.44
C TYR A 124 -18.20 5.02 -10.04
N GLU A 125 -18.42 4.22 -9.01
CA GLU A 125 -18.10 4.58 -7.62
C GLU A 125 -16.69 4.07 -7.28
N GLU A 126 -15.84 4.92 -6.71
CA GLU A 126 -14.50 4.54 -6.24
C GLU A 126 -14.40 4.70 -4.74
N THR A 127 -14.09 3.61 -4.03
CA THR A 127 -13.76 3.64 -2.61
C THR A 127 -12.26 3.49 -2.43
N ILE A 128 -11.63 4.41 -1.71
CA ILE A 128 -10.20 4.40 -1.40
C ILE A 128 -10.05 4.39 0.12
N GLU A 129 -9.45 3.34 0.66
CA GLU A 129 -8.96 3.27 2.04
C GLU A 129 -7.45 3.55 2.05
N LYS A 130 -7.00 4.30 3.04
CA LYS A 130 -5.62 4.79 3.09
C LYS A 130 -5.00 4.70 4.47
N TRP A 131 -3.79 4.13 4.52
CA TRP A 131 -2.86 4.26 5.62
C TRP A 131 -1.67 5.12 5.18
N TYR A 132 -1.46 6.25 5.85
CA TYR A 132 -0.31 7.11 5.60
C TYR A 132 0.60 7.14 6.83
N LEU A 133 1.82 6.65 6.65
CA LEU A 133 2.81 6.48 7.70
C LEU A 133 3.97 7.45 7.48
N LYS A 134 4.41 8.09 8.55
CA LYS A 134 5.62 8.92 8.57
C LYS A 134 6.69 8.26 9.44
N PRO A 135 7.98 8.36 9.09
CA PRO A 135 9.05 7.94 9.98
C PRO A 135 8.88 8.61 11.36
N ASN A 136 9.17 7.86 12.43
CA ASN A 136 9.39 8.47 13.73
C ASN A 136 10.67 9.29 13.62
N GLY A 137 10.53 10.60 13.38
CA GLY A 137 11.66 11.51 13.26
C GLY A 137 12.46 11.45 14.55
N VAL A 138 13.62 10.81 14.48
CA VAL A 138 14.65 11.03 15.49
C VAL A 138 15.40 12.24 14.99
N ASP A 139 15.24 13.34 15.70
CA ASP A 139 16.06 14.51 15.51
C ASP A 139 17.47 14.08 15.92
N ASP A 140 18.33 13.88 14.92
CA ASP A 140 19.73 13.71 15.23
C ASP A 140 20.22 15.04 15.82
N SER A 141 21.29 15.03 16.62
CA SER A 141 21.83 16.24 17.28
C SER A 141 22.16 17.42 16.33
N THR A 142 22.02 17.21 15.02
CA THR A 142 22.21 18.13 13.89
C THR A 142 20.94 18.85 13.42
N GLY A 143 19.74 18.48 13.86
CA GLY A 143 18.48 19.10 13.41
C GLY A 143 17.93 18.56 12.08
N ILE A 144 18.50 17.47 11.54
CA ILE A 144 18.09 16.84 10.28
C ILE A 144 17.21 15.64 10.59
N ALA A 145 16.04 15.56 9.94
CA ALA A 145 15.09 14.47 10.16
C ALA A 145 15.49 13.19 9.41
N ASP A 146 15.61 12.08 10.13
CA ASP A 146 15.75 10.76 9.49
C ASP A 146 14.48 10.39 8.73
N GLN A 147 14.54 10.44 7.39
CA GLN A 147 13.41 10.09 6.55
C GLN A 147 13.31 8.58 6.26
N LYS A 148 14.27 7.75 6.71
CA LYS A 148 14.31 6.31 6.45
C LYS A 148 14.13 6.01 4.95
N TYR A 149 13.02 5.38 4.58
CA TYR A 149 12.69 5.01 3.19
C TYR A 149 11.74 6.04 2.53
N GLY A 150 11.49 7.17 3.18
CA GLY A 150 10.43 8.14 2.83
C GLY A 150 9.15 7.89 3.62
N ASN A 151 8.07 8.63 3.31
CA ASN A 151 6.75 8.32 3.88
C ASN A 151 6.15 7.11 3.16
N ILE A 152 5.50 6.22 3.91
CA ILE A 152 4.80 5.07 3.34
C ILE A 152 3.32 5.42 3.17
N LEU A 153 2.82 5.22 1.97
CA LEU A 153 1.42 5.35 1.60
C LEU A 153 0.90 3.99 1.14
N ILE A 154 -0.10 3.47 1.84
CA ILE A 154 -0.77 2.23 1.49
C ILE A 154 -2.20 2.59 1.14
N GLU A 155 -2.65 2.23 -0.05
CA GLU A 155 -4.01 2.48 -0.52
C GLU A 155 -4.66 1.17 -0.96
N LYS A 156 -5.89 0.90 -0.52
CA LYS A 156 -6.76 -0.17 -1.01
C LYS A 156 -7.92 0.46 -1.77
N VAL A 157 -8.14 0.02 -3.02
CA VAL A 157 -9.10 0.61 -3.94
C VAL A 157 -10.14 -0.42 -4.34
N ALA A 158 -11.41 -0.02 -4.25
CA ALA A 158 -12.56 -0.75 -4.76
C ALA A 158 -13.31 0.10 -5.80
N ILE A 159 -13.80 -0.55 -6.86
CA ILE A 159 -14.62 0.06 -7.92
C ILE A 159 -15.98 -0.62 -7.91
N ASP A 160 -17.05 0.18 -7.90
CA ASP A 160 -18.44 -0.30 -7.80
C ASP A 160 -18.60 -1.34 -6.67
N ARG A 161 -17.97 -1.04 -5.52
CA ARG A 161 -17.98 -1.84 -4.28
C ARG A 161 -17.35 -3.22 -4.41
N LYS A 162 -16.51 -3.42 -5.42
CA LYS A 162 -15.69 -4.62 -5.60
C LYS A 162 -14.23 -4.28 -5.42
N GLU A 163 -13.51 -5.07 -4.62
CA GLU A 163 -12.07 -4.94 -4.45
C GLU A 163 -11.39 -5.00 -5.83
N ASN A 164 -10.41 -4.12 -6.04
CA ASN A 164 -9.75 -3.98 -7.33
C ASN A 164 -8.24 -4.11 -7.19
N TYR A 165 -7.60 -3.24 -6.42
CA TYR A 165 -6.17 -3.35 -6.18
C TYR A 165 -5.78 -2.67 -4.87
N MET A 166 -4.58 -2.99 -4.39
CA MET A 166 -3.92 -2.20 -3.36
C MET A 166 -2.54 -1.81 -3.83
N LYS A 167 -1.98 -0.75 -3.27
CA LYS A 167 -0.61 -0.34 -3.55
C LYS A 167 0.07 0.17 -2.30
N LEU A 168 1.38 -0.06 -2.24
CA LEU A 168 2.29 0.48 -1.23
C LEU A 168 3.35 1.32 -1.94
N MET A 169 3.48 2.57 -1.53
CA MET A 169 4.43 3.53 -2.07
C MET A 169 5.27 4.13 -0.96
N ALA A 170 6.59 4.15 -1.13
CA ALA A 170 7.51 4.93 -0.32
C ALA A 170 7.91 6.19 -1.08
N ASN A 171 7.69 7.36 -0.47
CA ASN A 171 7.88 8.67 -1.10
C ASN A 171 8.94 9.47 -0.33
N ILE A 172 10.06 9.77 -0.96
CA ILE A 172 11.19 10.45 -0.33
C ILE A 172 11.09 11.97 -0.48
N TYR A 173 11.67 12.70 0.47
CA TYR A 173 11.90 14.13 0.38
C TYR A 173 13.29 14.42 -0.20
N GLN A 174 13.42 15.49 -0.98
CA GLN A 174 14.71 15.96 -1.51
C GLN A 174 15.27 17.20 -0.80
N ASP A 175 14.59 17.68 0.23
CA ASP A 175 15.02 18.85 0.97
C ASP A 175 16.19 18.51 1.91
N ARG A 176 17.07 19.50 2.14
CA ARG A 176 18.21 19.46 3.07
C ARG A 176 17.80 19.24 4.52
N GLN A 177 16.51 19.36 4.83
CA GLN A 177 15.94 19.07 6.14
C GLN A 177 15.85 17.57 6.44
N TYR A 178 16.10 16.70 5.44
CA TYR A 178 16.01 15.26 5.58
C TYR A 178 17.34 14.57 5.26
N THR A 179 17.58 13.43 5.91
CA THR A 179 18.71 12.54 5.58
C THR A 179 18.58 12.00 4.16
N GLU A 180 19.66 11.45 3.60
CA GLU A 180 19.52 10.64 2.39
C GLU A 180 18.62 9.42 2.67
N ALA A 181 17.68 9.15 1.76
CA ALA A 181 16.77 8.04 1.93
C ALA A 181 17.50 6.70 1.72
N LYS A 182 17.21 5.74 2.59
CA LYS A 182 17.67 4.36 2.45
C LYS A 182 17.05 3.69 1.21
N PRO A 183 17.71 2.68 0.62
CA PRO A 183 17.21 1.98 -0.56
C PRO A 183 15.83 1.35 -0.33
N PHE A 184 14.92 1.53 -1.28
CA PHE A 184 13.57 0.94 -1.21
C PHE A 184 13.59 -0.60 -1.14
N THR A 185 14.62 -1.25 -1.69
CA THR A 185 14.78 -2.71 -1.61
C THR A 185 14.92 -3.22 -0.18
N GLU A 186 15.55 -2.47 0.72
CA GLU A 186 15.62 -2.85 2.13
C GLU A 186 14.25 -2.77 2.80
N LEU A 187 13.41 -1.78 2.44
CA LEU A 187 12.03 -1.73 2.93
C LEU A 187 11.25 -2.97 2.51
N ILE A 188 11.41 -3.43 1.27
CA ILE A 188 10.78 -4.67 0.78
C ILE A 188 11.18 -5.86 1.64
N GLU A 189 12.48 -6.05 1.90
CA GLU A 189 12.96 -7.14 2.76
C GLU A 189 12.37 -7.09 4.17
N LEU A 190 12.19 -5.88 4.73
CA LEU A 190 11.60 -5.69 6.05
C LEU A 190 10.08 -5.95 6.06
N LEU A 191 9.37 -5.59 5.00
CA LEU A 191 7.92 -5.79 4.88
C LEU A 191 7.55 -7.27 4.76
N PHE A 192 8.37 -8.08 4.08
CA PHE A 192 8.12 -9.51 3.88
C PHE A 192 8.82 -10.42 4.89
N LYS A 193 9.56 -9.85 5.84
CA LYS A 193 10.23 -10.62 6.87
C LYS A 193 9.20 -11.38 7.74
N PRO A 194 9.30 -12.71 7.86
CA PRO A 194 8.39 -13.48 8.70
C PRO A 194 8.52 -13.07 10.17
N GLU A 195 7.42 -13.17 10.90
CA GLU A 195 7.41 -12.96 12.35
C GLU A 195 8.19 -14.08 13.05
N LYS A 196 8.88 -13.71 14.14
CA LYS A 196 9.68 -14.64 14.94
C LYS A 196 8.82 -15.39 15.94
#